data_AF-J2PBN1-F1
#
_entry.id   AF-J2PBN1-F1
#
_cell.length_a   1.000
_cell.length_b   1.000
_cell.length_c   1.000
_cell.angle_alpha   90.00
_cell.angle_beta   90.00
_cell.angle_gamma   90.00
#
_symmetry.space_group_name_H-M   'P 1'
#
loop_
_entity.id
_entity.type
_entity.pdbx_description
1 polymer ?
#
loop_
_entity_poly.entity_id
_entity_poly.type
_entity_poly.pdbx_seq_one_letter_code
_entity_poly.pdbx_strand_id
1 'polypeptide(L)'
;MNRKEMEDQVIQAYQRDEGMMILVFAQWCVNHGLDARELYRRAYPAQSENSLLAQMLDNTVPKEEAEDIPDATLLGVLSLFGNDDLAFVVSETIDEMKKNPK
;
A
#
# COMPACT_ATOMS: atom_id res chain seq x y z
N MET A 1 34.17 -0.99 6.82
CA MET A 1 32.80 -0.44 6.79
C MET A 1 32.72 0.66 7.82
N ASN A 2 32.52 1.88 7.37
CA ASN A 2 32.46 3.06 8.25
C ASN A 2 31.04 3.19 8.85
N ARG A 3 30.92 3.78 10.04
CA ARG A 3 29.63 3.87 10.77
C ARG A 3 28.51 4.53 9.95
N LYS A 4 28.89 5.55 9.18
CA LYS A 4 28.03 6.30 8.27
C LYS A 4 27.50 5.46 7.09
N GLU A 5 28.32 4.55 6.56
CA GLU A 5 27.88 3.66 5.47
C GLU A 5 26.87 2.62 5.97
N MET A 6 26.97 2.18 7.23
CA MET A 6 25.96 1.32 7.84
C MET A 6 24.65 2.06 8.11
N GLU A 7 24.71 3.30 8.60
CA GLU A 7 23.53 4.14 8.82
C GLU A 7 22.77 4.41 7.51
N ASP A 8 23.47 4.78 6.44
CA ASP A 8 22.88 5.02 5.12
C ASP A 8 22.24 3.74 4.54
N GLN A 9 22.88 2.58 4.70
CA GLN A 9 22.32 1.30 4.26
C GLN A 9 21.03 0.93 5.00
N VAL A 10 20.98 1.18 6.31
CA VAL A 10 19.79 0.93 7.13
C VAL A 10 18.64 1.84 6.67
N ILE A 11 18.88 3.13 6.48
CA ILE A 11 17.86 4.08 6.00
C ILE A 11 17.33 3.66 4.62
N GLN A 12 18.21 3.26 3.71
CA GLN A 12 17.80 2.83 2.38
C GLN A 12 17.01 1.52 2.38
N ALA A 13 17.32 0.58 3.27
CA ALA A 13 16.54 -0.63 3.43
C ALA A 13 15.10 -0.30 3.87
N TYR A 14 14.96 0.53 4.91
CA TYR A 14 13.64 0.95 5.39
C TYR A 14 12.80 1.67 4.30
N GLN A 15 13.39 2.60 3.56
CA GLN A 15 12.68 3.31 2.47
C GLN A 15 12.25 2.36 1.35
N ARG A 16 13.08 1.36 1.03
CA ARG A 16 12.75 0.35 0.02
C ARG A 16 11.60 -0.53 0.48
N ASP A 17 11.63 -0.95 1.74
CA ASP A 17 10.60 -1.81 2.31
C ASP A 17 9.26 -1.09 2.38
N GLU A 18 9.25 0.19 2.79
CA GLU A 18 8.05 1.04 2.78
C GLU A 18 7.51 1.25 1.35
N GLY A 19 8.40 1.49 0.38
CA GLY A 19 8.01 1.59 -1.03
C GLY A 19 7.37 0.31 -1.56
N MET A 20 7.91 -0.86 -1.22
CA MET A 20 7.31 -2.14 -1.59
C MET A 20 5.93 -2.35 -0.94
N MET A 21 5.76 -1.99 0.34
CA MET A 21 4.46 -2.07 1.00
C MET A 21 3.41 -1.21 0.28
N ILE A 22 3.77 0.04 -0.06
CA ILE A 22 2.86 0.94 -0.78
C ILE A 22 2.57 0.43 -2.19
N LEU A 23 3.54 -0.19 -2.88
CA LEU A 23 3.32 -0.82 -4.18
C LEU A 23 2.33 -1.98 -4.09
N VAL A 24 2.44 -2.85 -3.09
CA VAL A 24 1.50 -3.95 -2.85
C VAL A 24 0.08 -3.41 -2.62
N PHE A 25 -0.06 -2.36 -1.81
CA PHE A 25 -1.33 -1.67 -1.60
C PHE A 25 -1.89 -1.07 -2.89
N ALA A 26 -1.07 -0.36 -3.65
CA ALA A 26 -1.46 0.26 -4.90
C ALA A 26 -1.89 -0.80 -5.94
N GLN A 27 -1.12 -1.88 -6.07
CA GLN A 27 -1.43 -2.98 -6.98
C GLN A 27 -2.73 -3.70 -6.58
N TRP A 28 -2.96 -3.92 -5.29
CA TRP A 28 -4.22 -4.48 -4.81
C TRP A 28 -5.40 -3.57 -5.19
N CYS A 29 -5.27 -2.25 -5.03
CA CYS A 29 -6.31 -1.32 -5.49
C CYS A 29 -6.59 -1.46 -6.99
N VAL A 30 -5.56 -1.60 -7.83
CA VAL A 30 -5.71 -1.84 -9.27
C VAL A 30 -6.42 -3.16 -9.56
N ASN A 31 -6.07 -4.25 -8.86
CA ASN A 31 -6.71 -5.56 -9.00
C ASN A 31 -8.22 -5.53 -8.69
N HIS A 32 -8.63 -4.64 -7.78
CA HIS A 32 -10.02 -4.48 -7.37
C HIS A 32 -10.73 -3.30 -8.07
N GLY A 33 -10.05 -2.56 -8.94
CA GLY A 33 -10.62 -1.38 -9.62
C GLY A 33 -10.95 -0.23 -8.66
N LEU A 34 -10.17 -0.10 -7.59
CA LEU A 34 -10.30 0.91 -6.55
C LEU A 34 -9.31 2.06 -6.76
N ASP A 35 -9.67 3.25 -6.26
CA ASP A 35 -8.75 4.39 -6.23
C ASP A 35 -7.90 4.35 -4.95
N ALA A 36 -6.63 3.96 -5.10
CA ALA A 36 -5.68 3.90 -3.99
C ALA A 36 -5.51 5.25 -3.27
N ARG A 37 -5.60 6.38 -3.99
CA ARG A 37 -5.46 7.72 -3.39
C ARG A 37 -6.63 8.04 -2.50
N GLU A 38 -7.82 7.61 -2.89
CA GLU A 38 -9.03 7.81 -2.09
C GLU A 38 -9.02 6.96 -0.82
N LEU A 39 -8.64 5.68 -0.92
CA LEU A 39 -8.47 4.84 0.27
C LEU A 39 -7.39 5.40 1.21
N TYR A 40 -6.26 5.86 0.66
CA TYR A 40 -5.20 6.46 1.45
C TYR A 40 -5.65 7.74 2.15
N ARG A 41 -6.40 8.60 1.46
CA ARG A 41 -6.97 9.83 2.03
C ARG A 41 -8.00 9.54 3.12
N ARG A 42 -8.81 8.49 2.97
CA ARG A 42 -9.75 8.05 4.01
C ARG A 42 -9.02 7.66 5.30
N ALA A 43 -7.88 6.96 5.19
CA ALA A 43 -7.08 6.57 6.35
C ALA A 43 -6.35 7.77 6.97
N TYR A 44 -5.83 8.67 6.13
CA TYR A 44 -5.01 9.81 6.56
C TYR A 44 -5.54 11.15 6.02
N PRO A 45 -6.73 11.61 6.45
CA PRO A 45 -7.39 12.80 5.88
C PRO A 45 -6.62 14.10 6.12
N ALA A 46 -5.77 14.13 7.14
CA ALA A 46 -4.93 15.29 7.47
C ALA A 46 -3.57 15.28 6.74
N GLN A 47 -3.18 14.18 6.09
CA GLN A 47 -1.93 14.13 5.32
C GLN A 47 -2.15 14.74 3.94
N SER A 48 -1.21 15.59 3.53
CA SER A 48 -1.09 16.05 2.14
C SER A 48 -0.77 14.87 1.21
N GLU A 49 -0.96 15.06 -0.11
CA GLU A 49 -0.69 14.02 -1.12
C GLU A 49 0.63 13.29 -0.84
N ASN A 50 0.55 11.96 -0.73
CA ASN A 50 1.72 11.13 -0.51
C ASN A 50 2.46 10.91 -1.83
N SER A 51 3.61 11.58 -1.97
CA SER A 51 4.49 11.46 -3.15
C SER A 51 5.00 10.04 -3.40
N LEU A 52 5.14 9.21 -2.35
CA LEU A 52 5.53 7.81 -2.49
C LEU A 52 4.40 6.98 -3.08
N LEU A 53 3.16 7.20 -2.64
CA LEU A 53 1.98 6.56 -3.24
C LEU A 53 1.84 6.89 -4.72
N ALA A 54 2.02 8.16 -5.09
CA ALA A 54 1.98 8.57 -6.50
C ALA A 54 3.04 7.84 -7.33
N GLN A 55 4.28 7.78 -6.84
CA GLN A 55 5.37 7.07 -7.53
C GLN A 55 5.13 5.56 -7.64
N MET A 56 4.59 4.93 -6.61
CA MET A 56 4.32 3.49 -6.65
C MET A 56 3.12 3.15 -7.53
N LEU A 57 2.12 4.03 -7.63
CA LEU A 57 1.03 3.87 -8.58
C LEU A 57 1.53 3.83 -10.03
N ASP A 58 2.51 4.66 -10.40
CA ASP A 58 3.11 4.65 -11.73
C ASP A 58 3.87 3.33 -12.03
N ASN A 59 4.24 2.57 -11.00
CA ASN A 59 4.91 1.26 -11.11
C ASN A 59 3.93 0.07 -11.05
N THR A 60 2.63 0.32 -10.86
CA THR A 60 1.62 -0.75 -10.90
C THR A 60 1.42 -1.23 -12.34
N VAL A 61 1.02 -2.48 -12.49
CA VAL A 61 0.65 -3.06 -13.78
C VAL A 61 -0.87 -3.27 -13.85
N PRO A 62 -1.48 -3.30 -15.04
CA PRO A 62 -2.90 -3.57 -15.19
C PRO A 62 -3.31 -4.88 -14.52
N LYS A 63 -4.57 -4.97 -14.06
CA LYS A 63 -5.12 -6.20 -13.46
C LYS A 63 -4.94 -7.46 -14.33
N GLU A 64 -4.90 -7.28 -15.65
CA GLU A 64 -4.73 -8.36 -16.62
C GLU A 64 -3.31 -8.93 -16.64
N GLU A 65 -2.33 -8.14 -16.17
CA GLU A 65 -0.90 -8.48 -16.13
C GLU A 65 -0.41 -8.78 -14.69
N ALA A 66 -1.17 -8.35 -13.67
CA ALA A 66 -0.86 -8.59 -12.27
C ALA A 66 -1.39 -9.95 -11.78
N GLU A 67 -0.61 -10.60 -10.92
CA GLU A 67 -1.16 -11.66 -10.07
C GLU A 67 -2.13 -11.06 -9.04
N ASP A 68 -3.14 -11.85 -8.68
CA ASP A 68 -4.12 -11.40 -7.70
C ASP A 68 -3.52 -11.39 -6.29
N ILE A 69 -3.65 -10.28 -5.59
CA ILE A 69 -3.13 -10.12 -4.22
C ILE A 69 -4.27 -10.45 -3.26
N PRO A 70 -4.17 -11.52 -2.46
CA PRO A 70 -5.23 -11.85 -1.51
C PRO A 70 -5.42 -10.73 -0.47
N ASP A 71 -6.68 -10.43 -0.14
CA ASP A 71 -7.06 -9.47 0.90
C ASP A 71 -6.27 -9.66 2.20
N ALA A 72 -6.17 -10.91 2.66
CA ALA A 72 -5.46 -11.27 3.89
C ALA A 72 -3.96 -10.98 3.82
N THR A 73 -3.35 -11.11 2.63
CA THR A 73 -1.94 -10.80 2.41
C THR A 73 -1.71 -9.30 2.50
N LEU A 74 -2.56 -8.49 1.85
CA LEU A 74 -2.45 -7.04 1.95
C LEU A 74 -2.60 -6.57 3.41
N LEU A 75 -3.64 -7.03 4.11
CA LEU A 75 -3.88 -6.65 5.51
C LEU A 75 -2.71 -7.05 6.42
N GLY A 76 -2.13 -8.23 6.20
CA GLY A 76 -0.95 -8.69 6.92
C GLY A 76 0.27 -7.81 6.67
N VAL A 77 0.51 -7.41 5.41
CA VAL A 77 1.60 -6.50 5.05
C VAL A 77 1.38 -5.12 5.70
N LEU A 78 0.19 -4.54 5.60
CA LEU A 78 -0.09 -3.23 6.19
C LEU A 78 0.14 -3.22 7.71
N SER A 79 -0.31 -4.26 8.42
CA SER A 79 -0.09 -4.38 9.86
C SER A 79 1.38 -4.61 10.22
N LEU A 80 2.12 -5.38 9.42
CA LEU A 80 3.57 -5.57 9.62
C LEU A 80 4.35 -4.25 9.58
N PHE A 81 3.90 -3.31 8.75
CA PHE A 81 4.49 -1.98 8.61
C PHE A 81 3.84 -0.93 9.53
N GLY A 82 2.95 -1.32 10.43
CA GLY A 82 2.26 -0.41 11.36
C GLY A 82 1.30 0.57 10.68
N ASN A 83 0.82 0.26 9.48
CA ASN A 83 -0.17 1.06 8.76
C ASN A 83 -1.59 0.62 9.15
N ASP A 84 -1.88 0.63 10.46
CA ASP A 84 -3.11 0.07 11.02
C ASP A 84 -4.37 0.86 10.57
N ASP A 85 -4.28 2.18 10.44
CA ASP A 85 -5.38 3.01 9.94
C ASP A 85 -5.72 2.66 8.48
N LEU A 86 -4.70 2.46 7.65
CA LEU A 86 -4.88 2.04 6.26
C LEU A 86 -5.43 0.61 6.18
N ALA A 87 -4.92 -0.30 7.02
CA ALA A 87 -5.44 -1.66 7.13
C ALA A 87 -6.92 -1.67 7.54
N PHE A 88 -7.33 -0.79 8.44
CA PHE A 88 -8.72 -0.64 8.87
C PHE A 88 -9.62 -0.20 7.70
N VAL A 89 -9.24 0.86 6.96
CA VAL A 89 -10.00 1.35 5.80
C VAL A 89 -10.09 0.29 4.69
N VAL A 90 -9.00 -0.44 4.43
CA VAL A 90 -8.98 -1.55 3.48
C VAL A 90 -9.94 -2.66 3.92
N SER A 91 -9.92 -3.03 5.21
CA SER A 91 -10.84 -4.02 5.78
C SER A 91 -12.31 -3.62 5.60
N GLU A 92 -12.66 -2.35 5.87
CA GLU A 92 -14.01 -1.85 5.63
C GLU A 92 -14.40 -1.94 4.16
N THR A 93 -13.48 -1.57 3.26
CA THR A 93 -13.69 -1.62 1.81
C THR A 93 -13.92 -3.05 1.32
N ILE A 94 -13.15 -4.02 1.83
CA ILE A 94 -13.34 -5.45 1.54
C ILE A 94 -14.73 -5.91 1.96
N ASP A 95 -15.17 -5.53 3.16
CA ASP A 95 -16.50 -5.87 3.67
C ASP A 95 -17.63 -5.23 2.84
N GLU A 96 -17.45 -3.99 2.39
CA GLU A 96 -18.37 -3.30 1.49
C GLU A 96 -18.49 -4.04 0.14
N MET A 97 -17.36 -4.44 -0.44
CA MET A 97 -17.32 -5.20 -1.70
C MET A 97 -18.01 -6.57 -1.57
N LYS A 98 -17.90 -7.24 -0.43
CA LYS A 98 -18.58 -8.52 -0.16
C LYS A 98 -20.09 -8.35 0.03
N LYS A 99 -20.53 -7.25 0.62
CA LYS A 99 -21.95 -6.95 0.85
C LYS A 99 -22.67 -6.53 -0.43
N ASN A 100 -21.97 -5.79 -1.31
CA ASN A 100 -22.46 -5.39 -2.62
C ASN A 100 -21.52 -5.92 -3.71
N PRO A 101 -21.60 -7.22 -4.05
CA PRO A 101 -20.91 -7.74 -5.23
C PRO A 101 -21.50 -7.01 -6.46
N LYS A 102 -20.67 -6.18 -7.10
CA LYS A 102 -21.00 -5.56 -8.38
C LYS A 102 -21.09 -6.60 -9.49
#